data_AF-A0A5K1K7R9-F1
#
_entry.id   AF-A0A5K1K7R9-F1
#
_cell.length_a   1.000
_cell.length_b   1.000
_cell.length_c   1.000
_cell.angle_alpha   90.00
_cell.angle_beta   90.00
_cell.angle_gamma   90.00
#
_symmetry.space_group_name_H-M   'P 1'
#
loop_
_entity.id
_entity.type
_entity.pdbx_description
1 polymer ?
#
loop_
_entity_poly.entity_id
_entity_poly.type
_entity_poly.pdbx_seq_one_letter_code
_entity_poly.pdbx_strand_id
1 'polypeptide(L)'
;MPALGLLLEYPIFESYSKRVASVNEKLQSDDPEYRPSIDFEVHRTQLDDFKQNYIYSKMRSIEDQFGIFDGWVRSIDAYAGHDLEYLNPKGVIPASAVVKRGEYRNNPFREKKRFDATTFPAGTGAANAVSIEEEESSGDEETLPLDKEELADLEG
;
A
#
# COMPACT_ATOMS: atom_id res chain seq x y z
N MET A 1 5.01 2.72 -5.25
CA MET A 1 5.85 1.82 -4.43
C MET A 1 5.10 0.52 -4.24
N PRO A 2 5.78 -0.64 -4.24
CA PRO A 2 5.08 -1.92 -4.18
C PRO A 2 4.40 -2.13 -2.83
N ALA A 3 3.17 -2.65 -2.84
CA ALA A 3 2.34 -2.87 -1.66
C ALA A 3 2.86 -4.01 -0.76
N LEU A 4 3.67 -4.93 -1.30
CA LEU A 4 4.20 -6.10 -0.58
C LEU A 4 4.91 -5.72 0.74
N GLY A 5 5.63 -4.59 0.76
CA GLY A 5 6.37 -4.13 1.93
C GLY A 5 5.55 -3.31 2.94
N LEU A 6 4.30 -2.98 2.63
CA LEU A 6 3.48 -2.12 3.46
C LEU A 6 2.85 -2.92 4.61
N LEU A 7 3.22 -2.58 5.85
CA LEU A 7 2.71 -3.24 7.04
C LEU A 7 2.08 -2.24 8.01
N LEU A 8 0.83 -2.50 8.42
CA LEU A 8 0.18 -1.79 9.51
C LEU A 8 0.70 -2.35 10.85
N GLU A 9 1.58 -1.62 11.52
CA GLU A 9 2.27 -2.14 12.70
C GLU A 9 1.52 -1.97 14.03
N TYR A 10 0.93 -0.79 14.26
CA TYR A 10 0.32 -0.45 15.56
C TYR A 10 -0.79 0.59 15.43
N PRO A 11 -2.04 0.27 15.83
CA PRO A 11 -3.12 1.25 15.95
C PRO A 11 -2.98 2.07 17.24
N ILE A 12 -3.14 3.39 17.16
CA ILE A 12 -2.96 4.31 18.30
C ILE A 12 -4.30 4.61 18.97
N PHE A 13 -4.48 4.18 20.22
CA PHE A 13 -5.70 4.40 21.02
C PHE A 13 -5.52 5.40 22.17
N GLU A 14 -4.37 6.05 22.30
CA GLU A 14 -4.05 6.92 23.44
C GLU A 14 -5.10 8.03 23.66
N SER A 15 -5.45 8.76 22.59
CA SER A 15 -6.45 9.83 22.65
C SER A 15 -7.84 9.32 23.03
N TYR A 16 -8.20 8.12 22.57
CA TYR A 16 -9.47 7.48 22.92
C TYR A 16 -9.48 7.09 24.41
N SER A 17 -8.45 6.38 24.86
CA SER A 17 -8.30 5.95 26.26
C SER A 17 -8.30 7.14 27.23
N LYS A 18 -7.65 8.26 26.87
CA LYS A 18 -7.67 9.51 27.65
C LYS A 18 -9.08 10.08 27.82
N ARG A 19 -9.87 10.13 26.73
CA ARG A 19 -11.25 10.64 26.78
C ARG A 19 -12.16 9.75 27.61
N VAL A 20 -12.02 8.43 27.44
CA VAL A 20 -12.81 7.43 28.18
C VAL A 20 -12.48 7.45 29.68
N ALA A 21 -11.20 7.63 30.05
CA ALA A 21 -10.79 7.71 31.45
C ALA A 21 -11.52 8.84 32.19
N SER A 22 -11.61 10.04 31.60
CA SER A 22 -12.34 11.18 32.21
C SER A 22 -13.84 10.94 32.38
N VAL A 23 -14.45 10.10 31.53
CA VAL A 23 -15.86 9.71 31.65
C VAL A 23 -16.02 8.67 32.77
N ASN A 24 -15.14 7.68 32.78
CA ASN A 24 -15.16 6.59 33.76
C ASN A 24 -14.89 7.04 35.20
N GLU A 25 -14.23 8.18 35.43
CA GLU A 25 -14.05 8.76 36.78
C GLU A 25 -15.37 8.91 37.55
N LYS A 26 -16.49 9.08 36.83
CA LYS A 26 -17.83 9.25 37.41
C LYS A 26 -18.63 7.95 37.51
N LEU A 27 -18.11 6.86 36.97
CA LEU A 27 -18.80 5.59 36.82
C LEU A 27 -18.09 4.52 37.66
N GLN A 28 -18.85 3.50 38.07
CA GLN A 28 -18.27 2.31 38.68
C GLN A 28 -18.00 1.26 37.59
N SER A 29 -17.11 0.30 37.87
CA SER A 29 -16.71 -0.71 36.89
C SER A 29 -17.82 -1.68 36.46
N ASP A 30 -18.91 -1.74 37.23
CA ASP A 30 -20.11 -2.53 36.98
C ASP A 30 -21.21 -1.76 36.23
N ASP A 31 -20.98 -0.47 35.96
CA ASP A 31 -21.92 0.38 35.24
C ASP A 31 -22.00 -0.02 33.75
N PRO A 32 -23.19 -0.15 33.15
CA PRO A 32 -23.35 -0.42 31.72
C PRO A 32 -22.64 0.56 30.79
N GLU A 33 -22.39 1.80 31.23
CA GLU A 33 -21.70 2.82 30.44
C GLU A 33 -20.16 2.81 30.62
N TYR A 34 -19.64 2.01 31.56
CA TYR A 34 -18.20 1.91 31.81
C TYR A 34 -17.46 1.28 30.63
N ARG A 35 -16.41 1.95 30.14
CA ARG A 35 -15.61 1.46 28.99
C ARG A 35 -14.15 1.22 29.40
N PRO A 36 -13.62 0.00 29.34
CA PRO A 36 -12.23 -0.24 29.70
C PRO A 36 -11.27 0.45 28.72
N SER A 37 -10.09 0.80 29.23
CA SER A 37 -8.99 1.29 28.39
C SER A 37 -8.51 0.18 27.47
N ILE A 38 -8.18 0.56 26.23
CA ILE A 38 -7.65 -0.36 25.23
C ILE A 38 -6.13 -0.25 25.24
N ASP A 39 -5.46 -1.37 25.52
CA ASP A 39 -4.01 -1.49 25.49
C ASP A 39 -3.61 -2.83 24.85
N PHE A 40 -2.80 -2.76 23.80
CA PHE A 40 -2.28 -3.92 23.08
C PHE A 40 -0.82 -4.23 23.42
N GLU A 41 -0.16 -3.42 24.24
CA GLU A 41 1.23 -3.67 24.65
C GLU A 41 1.35 -4.96 25.47
N VAL A 42 0.27 -5.40 26.14
CA VAL A 42 0.18 -6.69 26.82
C VAL A 42 0.47 -7.87 25.87
N HIS A 43 0.19 -7.70 24.57
CA HIS A 43 0.39 -8.71 23.54
C HIS A 43 1.64 -8.47 22.67
N ARG A 44 2.52 -7.54 23.06
CA ARG A 44 3.67 -7.12 22.25
C ARG A 44 4.51 -8.29 21.73
N THR A 45 4.88 -9.22 22.63
CA THR A 45 5.68 -10.39 22.26
C THR A 45 4.97 -11.28 21.24
N GLN A 46 3.68 -11.55 21.43
CA GLN A 46 2.89 -12.39 20.52
C GLN A 46 2.77 -11.74 19.13
N LEU A 47 2.61 -10.41 19.09
CA LEU A 47 2.56 -9.64 17.86
C LEU A 47 3.91 -9.64 17.13
N ASP A 48 5.01 -9.47 17.85
CA ASP A 48 6.35 -9.47 17.26
C ASP A 48 6.72 -10.86 16.72
N ASP A 49 6.40 -11.93 17.44
CA ASP A 49 6.56 -13.32 16.97
C ASP A 49 5.70 -13.58 15.72
N PHE A 50 4.48 -13.07 15.68
CA PHE A 50 3.61 -13.20 14.52
C PHE A 50 4.18 -12.46 13.30
N LYS A 51 4.63 -11.22 13.48
CA LYS A 51 5.27 -10.42 12.42
C LYS A 51 6.48 -11.16 11.83
N GLN A 52 7.35 -11.68 12.68
CA GLN A 52 8.56 -12.36 12.23
C GLN A 52 8.24 -13.65 11.46
N ASN A 53 7.40 -14.52 12.04
CA ASN A 53 7.19 -15.87 11.52
C ASN A 53 6.23 -15.93 10.34
N TYR A 54 5.24 -15.03 10.28
CA TYR A 54 4.18 -15.09 9.27
C TYR A 54 4.22 -13.95 8.28
N ILE A 55 4.62 -12.74 8.67
CA ILE A 55 4.61 -11.57 7.78
C ILE A 55 5.96 -11.47 7.07
N TYR A 56 7.05 -11.23 7.81
CA TYR A 56 8.37 -11.02 7.21
C TYR A 56 8.90 -12.26 6.50
N SER A 57 8.65 -13.46 7.05
CA SER A 57 9.01 -14.71 6.39
C SER A 57 8.33 -14.87 5.03
N LYS A 58 7.02 -14.60 4.95
CA LYS A 58 6.28 -14.67 3.68
C LYS A 58 6.69 -13.57 2.71
N MET A 59 6.85 -12.34 3.20
CA MET A 59 7.27 -11.20 2.39
C MET A 59 8.61 -11.48 1.68
N ARG A 60 9.60 -12.00 2.41
CA ARG A 60 10.90 -12.39 1.82
C ARG A 60 10.75 -13.53 0.83
N SER A 61 9.99 -14.57 1.16
CA SER A 61 9.75 -15.71 0.25
C SER A 61 9.09 -15.28 -1.06
N ILE A 62 8.13 -14.35 -1.01
CA ILE A 62 7.47 -13.79 -2.19
C ILE A 62 8.47 -12.94 -2.99
N GLU A 63 9.24 -12.07 -2.33
CA GLU A 63 10.24 -11.25 -3.02
C GLU A 63 11.33 -12.11 -3.70
N ASP A 64 11.81 -13.17 -3.04
CA ASP A 64 12.78 -14.11 -3.61
C ASP A 64 12.23 -14.85 -4.83
N GLN A 65 10.92 -15.09 -4.90
CA GLN A 65 10.27 -15.81 -6.01
C GLN A 65 9.90 -14.91 -7.19
N PHE A 66 9.43 -13.69 -6.91
CA PHE A 66 8.81 -12.82 -7.92
C PHE A 66 9.60 -11.54 -8.21
N GLY A 67 10.59 -11.19 -7.39
CA GLY A 67 11.41 -9.99 -7.57
C GLY A 67 10.58 -8.72 -7.74
N ILE A 68 9.53 -8.54 -6.94
CA ILE A 68 8.53 -7.48 -7.11
C ILE A 68 9.17 -6.11 -6.94
N PHE A 69 10.04 -5.96 -5.93
CA PHE A 69 10.76 -4.72 -5.70
C PHE A 69 11.74 -4.42 -6.83
N ASP A 70 12.54 -5.42 -7.25
CA ASP A 70 13.48 -5.26 -8.38
C ASP A 70 12.73 -4.87 -9.68
N GLY A 71 11.64 -5.55 -9.99
CA GLY A 71 10.79 -5.23 -11.14
C GLY A 71 10.17 -3.83 -11.07
N TRP A 72 9.82 -3.35 -9.87
CA TRP A 72 9.32 -1.99 -9.67
C TRP A 72 10.42 -0.95 -9.88
N VAL A 73 11.62 -1.16 -9.33
CA VAL A 73 12.78 -0.27 -9.54
C VAL A 73 13.10 -0.16 -11.03
N ARG A 74 13.18 -1.28 -11.74
CA ARG A 74 13.39 -1.28 -13.21
C ARG A 74 12.31 -0.51 -13.96
N SER A 75 11.06 -0.57 -13.50
CA SER A 75 9.96 0.18 -14.13
C SER A 75 10.09 1.70 -13.95
N ILE A 76 10.69 2.14 -12.84
CA ILE A 76 11.03 3.55 -12.62
C ILE A 76 12.20 3.95 -13.52
N ASP A 77 13.25 3.14 -13.59
CA ASP A 77 14.43 3.45 -14.41
C ASP A 77 14.10 3.48 -15.91
N ALA A 78 13.16 2.65 -16.36
CA ALA A 78 12.68 2.65 -17.75
C ALA A 78 11.76 3.83 -18.07
N TYR A 79 11.25 4.56 -17.06
CA TYR A 79 10.35 5.67 -17.28
C TYR A 79 11.10 6.90 -17.81
N ALA A 80 10.72 7.33 -19.02
CA ALA A 80 11.37 8.45 -19.72
C ALA A 80 10.59 9.78 -19.65
N GLY A 81 9.57 9.90 -18.81
CA GLY A 81 8.80 11.14 -18.68
C GLY A 81 9.29 12.06 -17.56
N HIS A 82 8.74 13.27 -17.49
CA HIS A 82 9.20 14.33 -16.60
C HIS A 82 8.63 14.26 -15.18
N ASP A 83 7.72 13.32 -14.92
CA ASP A 83 6.97 13.24 -13.66
C ASP A 83 7.86 12.96 -12.45
N LEU A 84 8.96 12.24 -12.65
CA LEU A 84 9.87 11.82 -11.58
C LEU A 84 11.11 12.73 -11.45
N GLU A 85 11.20 13.84 -12.19
CA GLU A 85 12.36 14.74 -12.14
C GLU A 85 12.56 15.45 -10.80
N TYR A 86 11.56 15.43 -9.92
CA TYR A 86 11.71 15.89 -8.54
C TYR A 86 12.67 15.01 -7.71
N LEU A 87 12.93 13.76 -8.16
CA LEU A 87 13.94 12.86 -7.59
C LEU A 87 15.35 13.25 -8.04
N ASN A 88 15.76 14.50 -7.81
CA ASN A 88 17.10 14.98 -8.12
C ASN A 88 17.94 15.20 -6.86
N PRO A 89 19.29 15.20 -6.97
CA PRO A 89 20.17 15.40 -5.82
C PRO A 89 19.99 16.73 -5.08
N LYS A 90 19.35 17.72 -5.72
CA LYS A 90 19.11 19.05 -5.14
C LYS A 90 17.76 19.13 -4.41
N GLY A 91 16.91 18.13 -4.53
CA GLY A 91 15.55 18.12 -3.96
C GLY A 91 14.64 19.23 -4.48
N VAL A 92 14.92 19.79 -5.67
CA VAL A 92 14.12 20.88 -6.26
C VAL A 92 13.03 20.29 -7.13
N ILE A 93 11.79 20.78 -7.02
CA ILE A 93 10.70 20.35 -7.89
C ILE A 93 10.70 21.22 -9.16
N PRO A 94 11.06 20.69 -10.35
CA PRO A 94 11.03 21.47 -11.58
C PRO A 94 9.60 21.69 -12.06
N ALA A 95 9.37 22.77 -12.82
CA ALA A 95 8.05 23.12 -13.33
C ALA A 95 7.44 22.05 -14.25
N SER A 96 8.28 21.25 -14.91
CA SER A 96 7.92 20.08 -15.72
C SER A 96 7.27 18.95 -14.92
N ALA A 97 7.61 18.81 -13.64
CA ALA A 97 7.06 17.78 -12.75
C ALA A 97 5.79 18.25 -12.00
N VAL A 98 5.38 19.51 -12.16
CA VAL A 98 4.19 20.06 -11.48
C VAL A 98 2.92 19.65 -12.23
N VAL A 99 2.05 18.90 -11.54
CA VAL A 99 0.75 18.49 -12.08
C VAL A 99 -0.24 19.65 -12.00
N LYS A 100 -0.76 20.08 -13.15
CA LYS A 100 -1.79 21.12 -13.24
C LYS A 100 -3.16 20.47 -13.46
N ARG A 101 -4.17 20.94 -12.73
CA ARG A 101 -5.55 20.47 -12.85
C ARG A 101 -6.08 20.81 -14.26
N GLY A 102 -6.54 19.80 -15.00
CA GLY A 102 -7.14 19.95 -16.32
C GLY A 102 -6.18 19.86 -17.50
N GLU A 103 -4.86 19.75 -17.27
CA GLU A 103 -3.87 19.52 -18.33
C GLU A 103 -3.46 18.04 -18.36
N TYR A 104 -3.60 17.39 -19.52
CA TYR A 104 -3.10 16.04 -19.73
C TYR A 104 -1.60 16.06 -20.03
N ARG A 105 -0.86 15.16 -19.40
CA ARG A 105 0.58 15.02 -19.58
C ARG A 105 0.88 14.05 -20.72
N ASN A 106 1.96 14.31 -21.46
CA ASN A 106 2.52 13.35 -22.38
C ASN A 106 3.27 12.27 -21.59
N ASN A 107 2.88 11.00 -21.78
CA ASN A 107 3.48 9.85 -21.08
C ASN A 107 3.46 9.97 -19.54
N PRO A 108 2.27 10.04 -18.91
CA PRO A 108 2.17 10.12 -17.46
C PRO A 108 2.71 8.84 -16.81
N PHE A 109 3.44 8.98 -15.71
CA PHE A 109 3.86 7.83 -14.91
C PHE A 109 2.62 7.14 -14.35
N ARG A 110 2.50 5.83 -14.64
CA ARG A 110 1.45 4.96 -14.13
C ARG A 110 2.09 3.72 -13.54
N GLU A 111 1.93 3.51 -12.23
CA GLU A 111 2.38 2.28 -11.61
C GLU A 111 1.54 1.09 -12.12
N LYS A 112 2.22 0.01 -12.49
CA LYS A 112 1.55 -1.22 -12.93
C LYS A 112 0.79 -1.84 -11.75
N LYS A 113 -0.46 -2.26 -11.97
CA LYS A 113 -1.32 -2.89 -10.93
C LYS A 113 -0.66 -4.08 -10.22
N ARG A 114 0.23 -4.80 -10.89
CA ARG A 114 0.97 -5.94 -10.29
C ARG A 114 1.76 -5.57 -9.04
N PHE A 115 2.25 -4.33 -8.95
CA PHE A 115 3.02 -3.87 -7.80
C PHE A 115 2.11 -3.54 -6.60
N ASP A 116 0.82 -3.33 -6.84
CA ASP A 116 -0.19 -3.03 -5.82
C ASP A 116 -0.97 -4.28 -5.37
N ALA A 117 -0.66 -5.45 -5.96
CA ALA A 117 -1.30 -6.69 -5.57
C ALA A 117 -0.89 -7.10 -4.15
N THR A 118 -1.88 -7.51 -3.35
CA THR A 118 -1.68 -8.05 -1.99
C THR A 118 -1.94 -9.56 -1.91
N THR A 119 -2.39 -10.16 -3.02
CA THR A 119 -2.64 -11.60 -3.14
C THR A 119 -1.58 -12.22 -4.04
N PHE A 120 -0.80 -13.13 -3.48
CA PHE A 120 0.20 -13.91 -4.22
C PHE A 120 -0.14 -15.39 -4.11
N PRO A 121 -0.22 -16.14 -5.23
CA PRO A 121 -0.55 -17.55 -5.19
C PRO A 121 0.53 -18.31 -4.39
N ALA A 122 0.11 -18.98 -3.32
CA ALA A 122 1.01 -19.79 -2.51
C ALA A 122 1.27 -21.14 -3.22
N GLY A 123 2.52 -21.45 -3.53
CA GLY A 123 2.97 -22.84 -3.68
C GLY A 123 3.14 -23.42 -5.10
N THR A 124 3.26 -22.62 -6.15
CA THR A 124 3.67 -23.13 -7.48
C THR A 124 4.84 -22.33 -8.03
N GLY A 125 6.05 -22.86 -7.81
CA GLY A 125 7.30 -22.25 -8.28
C GLY A 125 7.39 -22.11 -9.81
N ALA A 126 8.32 -21.25 -10.25
CA ALA A 126 8.82 -20.97 -11.61
C ALA A 126 7.80 -20.75 -12.75
N ALA A 127 6.76 -21.56 -12.88
CA ALA A 127 5.75 -21.47 -13.92
C ALA A 127 4.89 -20.20 -13.84
N ASN A 128 4.61 -19.68 -12.64
CA ASN A 128 3.86 -18.42 -12.48
C ASN A 128 4.73 -17.17 -12.67
N ALA A 129 6.05 -17.25 -12.44
CA ALA A 129 6.94 -16.14 -12.77
C ALA A 129 6.93 -15.91 -14.29
N VAL A 130 6.93 -16.99 -15.07
CA VAL A 130 6.78 -16.95 -16.54
C VAL A 130 5.42 -16.39 -16.96
N SER A 131 4.32 -16.74 -16.29
CA SER A 131 2.99 -16.16 -16.60
C SER A 131 2.91 -14.65 -16.32
N ILE A 132 3.62 -14.16 -15.30
CA ILE A 132 3.69 -12.72 -14.98
C ILE A 132 4.64 -11.99 -15.95
N GLU A 133 5.68 -12.66 -16.45
CA GLU A 133 6.55 -12.17 -17.53
C GLU A 133 5.82 -12.16 -18.89
N GLU A 134 4.93 -13.11 -19.18
CA GLU A 134 4.11 -13.14 -20.40
C GLU A 134 3.11 -11.97 -20.47
N GLU A 135 2.56 -11.53 -19.32
CA GLU A 135 1.80 -10.27 -19.24
C GLU A 135 2.66 -9.01 -19.53
N GLU A 136 4.00 -9.11 -19.51
CA GLU A 136 4.87 -8.02 -19.96
C GLU A 136 4.88 -7.84 -21.49
N SER A 137 4.52 -8.88 -22.26
CA SER A 137 4.55 -8.82 -23.73
C SER A 137 3.22 -8.39 -24.35
N SER A 138 2.09 -8.51 -23.63
CA SER A 138 0.76 -8.09 -24.12
C SER A 138 0.49 -6.60 -23.82
N GLY A 139 1.47 -5.75 -24.12
CA GLY A 139 1.37 -4.28 -23.99
C GLY A 139 0.41 -3.66 -25.00
N ASP A 140 -0.81 -4.19 -25.14
CA ASP A 140 -1.90 -3.49 -25.81
C ASP A 140 -2.77 -2.81 -24.75
N GLU A 141 -2.72 -1.48 -24.79
CA GLU A 141 -3.52 -0.57 -23.99
C GLU A 141 -5.00 -0.69 -24.35
N GLU A 142 -5.80 -1.42 -23.57
CA GLU A 142 -7.23 -1.10 -23.48
C GLU A 142 -7.42 -0.04 -22.41
N THR A 143 -7.32 1.23 -22.83
CA THR A 143 -8.00 2.32 -22.14
C THR A 143 -9.50 2.07 -22.24
N LEU A 144 -10.09 1.38 -21.27
CA LEU A 144 -11.54 1.41 -21.11
C LEU A 144 -11.94 2.83 -20.68
N PRO A 145 -12.69 3.58 -21.51
CA PRO A 145 -13.25 4.85 -21.08
C PRO A 145 -14.30 4.52 -20.02
N LEU A 146 -13.99 4.80 -18.75
CA LEU A 146 -15.01 4.78 -17.70
C LEU A 146 -15.96 5.96 -17.99
N ASP A 147 -17.20 5.64 -18.37
CA ASP A 147 -18.21 6.63 -18.68
C ASP A 147 -18.62 7.37 -17.41
N LYS A 148 -18.84 8.68 -17.56
CA LYS A 148 -19.10 9.63 -16.47
C LYS A 148 -20.31 9.26 -15.59
N GLU A 149 -21.20 8.41 -16.10
CA GLU A 149 -22.37 7.90 -15.39
C GLU A 149 -21.98 6.86 -14.31
N GLU A 150 -20.96 6.03 -14.54
CA GLU A 150 -20.51 5.02 -13.57
C GLU A 150 -19.81 5.63 -12.35
N LEU A 151 -19.24 6.84 -12.50
CA LEU A 151 -18.63 7.59 -11.40
C LEU A 151 -19.66 8.22 -10.46
N ALA A 152 -20.87 8.52 -10.94
CA ALA A 152 -21.92 9.15 -10.13
C ALA A 152 -22.60 8.16 -9.17
N ASP A 153 -22.63 6.87 -9.54
CA ASP A 153 -23.27 5.83 -8.73
C ASP A 153 -22.37 5.33 -7.57
N LEU A 154 -21.07 5.64 -7.59
CA LEU A 154 -20.14 5.30 -6.50
C LEU A 154 -20.07 6.35 -5.38
N GLU A 155 -20.49 7.59 -5.66
CA GLU A 155 -20.59 8.67 -4.67
C GLU A 155 -22.04 8.78 -4.19
N GLY A 156 -22.48 7.77 -3.42
CA GLY A 156 -23.79 7.78 -2.75
C GLY A 156 -24.01 8.98 -1.84
#